data_AF-A0A0F9CIQ1-F1
#
_entry.id   AF-A0A0F9CIQ1-F1
#
_cell.length_a   1.000
_cell.length_b   1.000
_cell.length_c   1.000
_cell.angle_alpha   90.00
_cell.angle_beta   90.00
_cell.angle_gamma   90.00
#
_symmetry.space_group_name_H-M   'P 1'
#
loop_
_entity.id
_entity.type
_entity.pdbx_description
1 polymer ?
#
loop_
_entity_poly.entity_id
_entity_poly.type
_entity_poly.pdbx_seq_one_letter_code
_entity_poly.pdbx_strand_id
1 'polypeptide(L)'
;MALSIDWSRRIDLWCEAVRERVMTSLSELPVEFAPTMEHLAAAAARKLPFKPIRRGRKWGRKWQYGWFRCKVRLPRAKAGRPVVLAAKVGSPEVEMLVFVNGVVVSGLDRWHDHVDLTALAPAGKTLNILIEAYAGHGHPVSRCAFLTPGRQSVPEPPALQQAFEGIRLCEWNEPAYQLWMDAETLRGLMHGVRRDSLRQVRIGKTLSEASCAVDPEAPTEQFDREAGKARKLLAPALAAINGTTAPEMYCFGHAHIDVAWLWPLAQTYRKNAHTFSTALALMEKYREYRFLQSQAQLYDYVKAQYPDVYARIRKAVRRGQWIVEGGMWVEADTNISGGEGLIRQFLYGKEFFRR
;
A
#
# COMPACT_ATOMS: atom_id res chain seq x y z
N MET A 1 9.02 -29.02 18.70
CA MET A 1 8.45 -27.71 18.29
C MET A 1 8.05 -26.99 19.57
N ALA A 2 8.34 -25.70 19.76
CA ALA A 2 7.94 -25.06 21.03
C ALA A 2 6.44 -24.74 21.13
N LEU A 3 5.70 -24.81 20.02
CA LEU A 3 4.24 -24.81 20.04
C LEU A 3 3.75 -26.12 19.42
N SER A 4 2.68 -26.68 19.99
CA SER A 4 1.92 -27.74 19.33
C SER A 4 1.19 -27.18 18.10
N ILE A 5 0.72 -28.07 17.23
CA ILE A 5 -0.04 -27.67 16.05
C ILE A 5 -1.31 -26.90 16.43
N ASP A 6 -1.97 -27.30 17.52
CA ASP A 6 -3.17 -26.64 18.03
C ASP A 6 -2.87 -25.22 18.50
N TRP A 7 -1.76 -25.03 19.21
CA TRP A 7 -1.32 -23.71 19.65
C TRP A 7 -0.96 -22.80 18.48
N SER A 8 -0.25 -23.31 17.48
CA SER A 8 0.07 -22.54 16.27
C SER A 8 -1.22 -22.08 15.58
N ARG A 9 -2.15 -23.00 15.34
CA ARG A 9 -3.42 -22.70 14.68
C ARG A 9 -4.27 -21.72 15.49
N ARG A 10 -4.31 -21.85 16.81
CA ARG A 10 -5.02 -20.93 17.69
C ARG A 10 -4.45 -19.51 17.58
N ILE A 11 -3.12 -19.37 17.62
CA ILE A 11 -2.46 -18.06 17.46
C ILE A 11 -2.76 -17.47 16.09
N ASP A 12 -2.77 -18.28 15.03
CA ASP A 12 -3.08 -17.82 13.68
C ASP A 12 -4.49 -17.22 13.58
N LEU A 13 -5.49 -17.96 14.06
CA LEU A 13 -6.88 -17.50 14.09
C LEU A 13 -7.05 -16.27 14.99
N TRP A 14 -6.34 -16.22 16.12
CA TRP A 14 -6.38 -15.06 17.01
C TRP A 14 -5.78 -13.82 16.34
N CYS A 15 -4.65 -13.93 15.64
CA CYS A 15 -4.07 -12.82 14.88
C CYS A 15 -5.03 -12.32 13.78
N GLU A 16 -5.72 -13.22 13.08
CA GLU A 16 -6.74 -12.87 12.10
C GLU A 16 -7.91 -12.11 12.75
N ALA A 17 -8.44 -12.62 13.87
CA ALA A 17 -9.53 -11.96 14.59
C ALA A 17 -9.14 -10.57 15.13
N VAL A 18 -7.92 -10.41 15.65
CA VAL A 18 -7.39 -9.09 16.06
C VAL A 18 -7.27 -8.16 14.85
N ARG A 19 -6.79 -8.66 13.69
CA ARG A 19 -6.67 -7.88 12.45
C ARG A 19 -8.03 -7.36 11.97
N GLU A 20 -9.09 -8.15 12.08
CA GLU A 20 -10.45 -7.73 11.69
C GLU A 20 -10.95 -6.54 12.52
N ARG A 21 -10.41 -6.32 13.73
CA ARG A 21 -10.77 -5.17 14.58
C ARG A 21 -10.08 -3.87 14.21
N VAL A 22 -9.06 -3.90 13.35
CA VAL A 22 -8.26 -2.72 12.98
C VAL A 22 -9.12 -1.64 12.31
N MET A 23 -10.08 -2.04 11.49
CA MET A 23 -10.99 -1.12 10.81
C MET A 23 -12.44 -1.54 10.99
N THR A 24 -13.25 -0.66 11.58
CA THR A 24 -14.70 -0.86 11.70
C THR A 24 -15.43 0.06 10.74
N SER A 25 -16.30 -0.50 9.90
CA SER A 25 -17.09 0.30 8.94
C SER A 25 -18.09 1.19 9.67
N LEU A 26 -18.03 2.50 9.43
CA LEU A 26 -19.00 3.48 9.93
C LEU A 26 -20.17 3.65 8.97
N SER A 27 -19.88 3.79 7.67
CA SER A 27 -20.89 4.01 6.64
C SER A 27 -20.34 3.67 5.26
N GLU A 28 -21.20 3.16 4.39
CA GLU A 28 -20.94 3.10 2.96
C GLU A 28 -21.25 4.44 2.31
N LEU A 29 -20.37 4.89 1.42
CA LEU A 29 -20.49 6.20 0.77
C LEU A 29 -21.28 6.07 -0.53
N PRO A 30 -22.15 7.03 -0.87
CA PRO A 30 -22.71 7.13 -2.21
C PRO A 30 -21.59 7.47 -3.19
N VAL A 31 -21.39 6.62 -4.19
CA VAL A 31 -20.35 6.76 -5.20
C VAL A 31 -20.96 6.94 -6.57
N GLU A 32 -20.41 7.91 -7.31
CA GLU A 32 -20.66 8.05 -8.73
C GLU A 32 -19.44 7.56 -9.51
N PHE A 33 -19.69 6.98 -10.68
CA PHE A 33 -18.70 6.34 -11.54
C PHE A 33 -18.77 6.91 -12.96
N ALA A 34 -17.60 7.09 -13.57
CA ALA A 34 -17.46 7.38 -14.99
C ALA A 34 -16.32 6.54 -15.60
N PRO A 35 -16.60 5.70 -16.60
CA PRO A 35 -15.56 5.00 -17.34
C PRO A 35 -14.96 5.90 -18.44
N THR A 36 -13.71 5.68 -18.80
CA THR A 36 -13.08 6.29 -19.97
C THR A 36 -12.00 5.39 -20.57
N MET A 37 -11.76 5.52 -21.87
CA MET A 37 -10.59 4.94 -22.56
C MET A 37 -9.44 5.95 -22.68
N GLU A 38 -9.69 7.21 -22.34
CA GLU A 38 -8.72 8.29 -22.43
C GLU A 38 -7.87 8.37 -21.15
N HIS A 39 -6.60 8.72 -21.33
CA HIS A 39 -5.67 8.98 -20.23
C HIS A 39 -5.86 10.40 -19.70
N LEU A 40 -6.90 10.61 -18.90
CA LEU A 40 -7.25 11.93 -18.39
C LEU A 40 -6.48 12.32 -17.13
N ALA A 41 -6.11 13.61 -17.02
CA ALA A 41 -5.75 14.20 -15.75
C ALA A 41 -6.99 14.40 -14.87
N ALA A 42 -6.82 14.43 -13.55
CA ALA A 42 -7.93 14.52 -12.59
C ALA A 42 -8.88 15.72 -12.84
N ALA A 43 -8.34 16.87 -13.26
CA ALA A 43 -9.14 18.06 -13.57
C ALA A 43 -10.07 17.85 -14.77
N ALA A 44 -9.64 17.13 -15.80
CA ALA A 44 -10.46 16.78 -16.96
C ALA A 44 -11.45 15.67 -16.59
N ALA A 45 -11.00 14.63 -15.87
CA ALA A 45 -11.83 13.51 -15.46
C ALA A 45 -13.05 13.95 -14.63
N ARG A 46 -12.93 14.99 -13.80
CA ARG A 46 -14.07 15.56 -13.03
C ARG A 46 -15.26 16.02 -13.88
N LYS A 47 -15.02 16.34 -15.15
CA LYS A 47 -16.03 16.79 -16.11
C LYS A 47 -16.75 15.65 -16.83
N LEU A 48 -16.32 14.40 -16.61
CA LEU A 48 -16.98 13.23 -17.18
C LEU A 48 -18.44 13.11 -16.71
N PRO A 49 -19.31 12.43 -17.48
CA PRO A 49 -20.70 12.18 -17.11
C PRO A 49 -20.81 11.07 -16.05
N PHE A 50 -20.50 11.41 -14.80
CA PHE A 50 -20.62 10.52 -13.65
C PHE A 50 -22.07 10.09 -13.41
N LYS A 51 -22.25 8.80 -13.09
CA LYS A 51 -23.56 8.22 -12.73
C LYS A 51 -23.43 7.38 -11.46
N PRO A 52 -24.46 7.28 -10.61
CA PRO A 52 -24.42 6.42 -9.43
C PRO A 52 -24.04 4.96 -9.78
N ILE A 53 -23.16 4.37 -8.99
CA ILE A 53 -22.78 2.94 -9.08
C ILE A 53 -23.20 2.21 -7.80
N ARG A 54 -23.62 0.95 -7.93
CA ARG A 54 -24.03 0.09 -6.82
C ARG A 54 -23.05 -1.06 -6.67
N ARG A 55 -22.93 -1.59 -5.45
CA ARG A 55 -22.14 -2.81 -5.17
C ARG A 55 -22.52 -3.95 -6.12
N GLY A 56 -21.52 -4.70 -6.57
CA GLY A 56 -21.66 -5.81 -7.51
C GLY A 56 -21.78 -5.39 -8.98
N ARG A 57 -21.90 -4.09 -9.29
CA ARG A 57 -21.91 -3.61 -10.68
C ARG A 57 -20.56 -3.94 -11.33
N LYS A 58 -20.60 -4.75 -12.39
CA LYS A 58 -19.43 -5.03 -13.21
C LYS A 58 -19.02 -3.81 -14.04
N TRP A 59 -17.72 -3.59 -14.18
CA TRP A 59 -17.12 -2.55 -15.02
C TRP A 59 -15.73 -3.00 -15.51
N GLY A 60 -15.06 -2.16 -16.30
CA GLY A 60 -13.67 -2.36 -16.63
C GLY A 60 -13.45 -3.25 -17.86
N ARG A 61 -13.64 -2.67 -19.04
CA ARG A 61 -13.15 -3.26 -20.29
C ARG A 61 -11.62 -3.33 -20.28
N LYS A 62 -11.03 -4.15 -21.14
CA LYS A 62 -9.57 -4.16 -21.37
C LYS A 62 -9.07 -2.74 -21.61
N TRP A 63 -8.02 -2.33 -20.89
CA TRP A 63 -7.41 -0.98 -20.98
C TRP A 63 -8.27 0.19 -20.46
N GLN A 64 -9.47 -0.05 -19.96
CA GLN A 64 -10.35 1.01 -19.49
C GLN A 64 -9.89 1.56 -18.14
N TYR A 65 -10.18 2.84 -17.91
CA TYR A 65 -10.05 3.48 -16.61
C TYR A 65 -11.42 3.78 -16.03
N GLY A 66 -11.50 3.65 -14.71
CA GLY A 66 -12.67 4.00 -13.92
C GLY A 66 -12.36 5.17 -13.03
N TRP A 67 -13.19 6.20 -13.09
CA TRP A 67 -13.17 7.29 -12.13
C TRP A 67 -14.33 7.13 -11.17
N PHE A 68 -14.04 7.14 -9.88
CA PHE A 68 -15.02 7.04 -8.80
C PHE A 68 -14.95 8.32 -8.00
N ARG A 69 -16.10 8.99 -7.77
CA ARG A 69 -16.14 10.19 -6.95
C ARG A 69 -17.19 10.07 -5.86
N CYS A 70 -16.86 10.61 -4.69
CA CYS A 70 -17.79 10.76 -3.59
C CYS A 70 -17.43 12.00 -2.77
N LYS A 71 -18.39 12.47 -1.96
CA LYS A 71 -18.18 13.54 -1.00
C LYS A 71 -18.30 12.96 0.40
N VAL A 72 -17.38 13.31 1.27
CA VAL A 72 -17.34 12.82 2.65
C VAL A 72 -17.36 14.01 3.57
N ARG A 73 -18.35 14.09 4.46
CA ARG A 73 -18.27 14.99 5.61
C ARG A 73 -17.63 14.22 6.75
N LEU A 74 -16.45 14.66 7.20
CA LEU A 74 -15.75 13.98 8.27
C LEU A 74 -16.57 14.03 9.56
N PRO A 75 -16.95 12.88 10.13
CA PRO A 75 -17.67 12.85 11.38
C PRO A 75 -16.77 13.37 12.49
N ARG A 76 -17.37 13.81 13.60
CA ARG A 76 -16.62 13.93 14.84
C ARG A 76 -16.20 12.53 15.25
N ALA A 77 -14.90 12.29 15.37
CA ALA A 77 -14.35 11.02 15.81
C ALA A 77 -15.01 10.60 17.13
N LYS A 78 -15.57 9.39 17.19
CA LYS A 78 -15.98 8.82 18.48
C LYS A 78 -14.70 8.52 19.26
N ALA A 79 -14.65 8.96 20.52
CA ALA A 79 -13.49 8.78 21.40
C ALA A 79 -12.13 9.23 20.80
N GLY A 80 -12.13 10.19 19.85
CA GLY A 80 -10.90 10.70 19.23
C GLY A 80 -10.20 9.75 18.24
N ARG A 81 -10.85 8.65 17.83
CA ARG A 81 -10.28 7.67 16.89
C ARG A 81 -10.15 8.21 15.45
N PRO A 82 -9.06 7.92 14.72
CA PRO A 82 -8.93 8.34 13.33
C PRO A 82 -10.02 7.74 12.45
N VAL A 83 -10.42 8.52 11.46
CA VAL A 83 -11.37 8.15 10.43
C VAL A 83 -10.61 7.95 9.12
N VAL A 84 -10.76 6.77 8.52
CA VAL A 84 -10.06 6.37 7.29
C VAL A 84 -11.05 6.08 6.16
N LEU A 85 -10.60 6.29 4.93
CA LEU A 85 -11.32 5.90 3.71
C LEU A 85 -10.79 4.55 3.24
N ALA A 86 -11.66 3.55 3.09
CA ALA A 86 -11.32 2.27 2.47
C ALA A 86 -12.08 2.09 1.15
N ALA A 87 -11.38 1.74 0.07
CA ALA A 87 -11.98 1.59 -1.26
C ALA A 87 -11.71 0.20 -1.85
N LYS A 88 -12.76 -0.43 -2.36
CA LYS A 88 -12.68 -1.67 -3.14
C LYS A 88 -13.49 -1.50 -4.42
N VAL A 89 -12.81 -1.13 -5.49
CA VAL A 89 -13.44 -0.84 -6.78
C VAL A 89 -13.27 -1.97 -7.80
N GLY A 90 -12.52 -3.01 -7.48
CA GLY A 90 -12.27 -4.16 -8.34
C GLY A 90 -11.63 -5.30 -7.57
N SER A 91 -10.98 -6.22 -8.30
CA SER A 91 -10.17 -7.27 -7.71
C SER A 91 -9.01 -6.68 -6.88
N PRO A 92 -8.38 -7.48 -6.00
CA PRO A 92 -7.22 -7.01 -5.21
C PRO A 92 -6.03 -6.51 -6.05
N GLU A 93 -5.96 -6.86 -7.33
CA GLU A 93 -4.90 -6.43 -8.25
C GLU A 93 -5.16 -5.05 -8.87
N VAL A 94 -6.34 -4.44 -8.61
CA VAL A 94 -6.65 -3.10 -9.10
C VAL A 94 -5.93 -2.06 -8.25
N GLU A 95 -4.96 -1.41 -8.87
CA GLU A 95 -4.31 -0.22 -8.33
C GLU A 95 -5.22 1.01 -8.50
N MET A 96 -5.24 1.85 -7.47
CA MET A 96 -6.06 3.04 -7.40
C MET A 96 -5.23 4.26 -7.00
N LEU A 97 -5.42 5.40 -7.65
CA LEU A 97 -4.83 6.67 -7.24
C LEU A 97 -5.88 7.55 -6.59
N VAL A 98 -5.66 7.94 -5.33
CA VAL A 98 -6.62 8.72 -4.55
C VAL A 98 -6.27 10.20 -4.57
N PHE A 99 -7.27 11.01 -4.92
CA PHE A 99 -7.22 12.46 -4.90
C PHE A 99 -8.19 12.99 -3.84
N VAL A 100 -7.70 13.87 -2.96
CA VAL A 100 -8.52 14.59 -1.98
C VAL A 100 -8.46 16.06 -2.31
N ASN A 101 -9.63 16.66 -2.58
CA ASN A 101 -9.75 18.05 -3.01
C ASN A 101 -8.90 18.42 -4.25
N GLY A 102 -8.49 17.42 -5.04
CA GLY A 102 -7.72 17.60 -6.27
C GLY A 102 -6.24 17.29 -6.15
N VAL A 103 -5.76 17.07 -4.93
CA VAL A 103 -4.37 16.73 -4.65
C VAL A 103 -4.24 15.21 -4.51
N VAL A 104 -3.22 14.62 -5.13
CA VAL A 104 -2.87 13.21 -4.95
C VAL A 104 -2.41 12.98 -3.51
N VAL A 105 -3.05 12.06 -2.79
CA VAL A 105 -2.71 11.79 -1.38
C VAL A 105 -1.93 10.48 -1.21
N SER A 106 -2.40 9.40 -1.81
CA SER A 106 -1.82 8.05 -1.73
C SER A 106 -2.37 7.17 -2.86
N GLY A 107 -1.65 6.10 -3.17
CA GLY A 107 -2.21 4.94 -3.87
C GLY A 107 -2.98 4.03 -2.91
N LEU A 108 -3.93 3.27 -3.45
CA LEU A 108 -4.56 2.11 -2.80
C LEU A 108 -4.36 0.86 -3.67
N ASP A 109 -4.18 -0.28 -3.01
CA ASP A 109 -3.98 -1.60 -3.61
C ASP A 109 -4.24 -2.69 -2.55
N ARG A 110 -3.90 -3.95 -2.83
CA ARG A 110 -4.07 -5.07 -1.88
C ARG A 110 -3.31 -4.96 -0.55
N TRP A 111 -2.26 -4.16 -0.48
CA TRP A 111 -1.42 -3.95 0.70
C TRP A 111 -1.64 -2.58 1.34
N HIS A 112 -2.12 -1.60 0.58
CA HIS A 112 -2.52 -0.27 1.04
C HIS A 112 -4.03 -0.11 0.85
N ASP A 113 -4.82 -0.49 1.85
CA ASP A 113 -6.28 -0.60 1.73
C ASP A 113 -7.05 0.60 2.29
N HIS A 114 -6.35 1.61 2.82
CA HIS A 114 -6.97 2.81 3.40
C HIS A 114 -6.15 4.10 3.26
N VAL A 115 -6.85 5.23 3.36
CA VAL A 115 -6.26 6.58 3.51
C VAL A 115 -6.76 7.21 4.80
N ASP A 116 -5.85 7.70 5.65
CA ASP A 116 -6.21 8.47 6.84
C ASP A 116 -6.74 9.85 6.47
N LEU A 117 -8.05 10.06 6.62
CA LEU A 117 -8.66 11.34 6.30
C LEU A 117 -8.54 12.35 7.45
N THR A 118 -8.33 11.88 8.68
CA THR A 118 -8.19 12.74 9.87
C THR A 118 -6.86 13.46 9.86
N ALA A 119 -5.82 12.82 9.30
CA ALA A 119 -4.54 13.46 9.02
C ALA A 119 -4.63 14.57 7.94
N LEU A 120 -5.67 14.55 7.10
CA LEU A 120 -5.82 15.48 5.97
C LEU A 120 -6.73 16.67 6.26
N ALA A 121 -7.70 16.53 7.18
CA ALA A 121 -8.61 17.60 7.54
C ALA A 121 -9.23 17.38 8.93
N PRO A 122 -9.58 18.47 9.65
CA PRO A 122 -10.28 18.37 10.91
C PRO A 122 -11.73 17.90 10.73
N ALA A 123 -12.30 17.35 11.81
CA ALA A 123 -13.68 16.91 11.85
C ALA A 123 -14.67 18.01 11.41
N GLY A 124 -15.77 17.60 10.78
CA GLY A 124 -16.82 18.49 10.28
C GLY A 124 -16.55 19.09 8.90
N LYS A 125 -15.31 19.03 8.40
CA LYS A 125 -14.98 19.45 7.02
C LYS A 125 -15.51 18.44 6.00
N THR A 126 -15.87 18.96 4.83
CA THR A 126 -16.26 18.15 3.68
C THR A 126 -15.07 17.99 2.74
N LEU A 127 -14.74 16.75 2.40
CA LEU A 127 -13.71 16.36 1.46
C LEU A 127 -14.35 15.86 0.16
N ASN A 128 -13.81 16.30 -0.97
CA ASN A 128 -14.15 15.76 -2.28
C ASN A 128 -13.13 14.68 -2.63
N ILE A 129 -13.59 13.44 -2.72
CA ILE A 129 -12.77 12.29 -3.03
C ILE A 129 -12.96 11.96 -4.51
N LEU A 130 -11.84 11.74 -5.20
CA LEU A 130 -11.82 11.21 -6.56
C LEU A 130 -10.78 10.08 -6.60
N ILE A 131 -11.14 8.94 -7.15
CA ILE A 131 -10.27 7.76 -7.28
C ILE A 131 -10.18 7.39 -8.75
N GLU A 132 -8.96 7.35 -9.28
CA GLU A 132 -8.67 6.76 -10.59
C GLU A 132 -8.31 5.28 -10.37
N ALA A 133 -8.91 4.38 -11.14
CA ALA A 133 -8.60 2.96 -11.08
C ALA A 133 -8.40 2.39 -12.48
N TYR A 134 -7.41 1.53 -12.63
CA TYR A 134 -7.14 0.87 -13.89
C TYR A 134 -7.82 -0.51 -13.95
N ALA A 135 -8.63 -0.75 -15.00
CA ALA A 135 -9.39 -1.99 -15.11
C ALA A 135 -8.52 -3.24 -15.37
N GLY A 136 -7.30 -3.07 -15.89
CA GLY A 136 -6.44 -4.18 -16.30
C GLY A 136 -6.58 -4.54 -17.79
N HIS A 137 -5.75 -5.49 -18.22
CA HIS A 137 -5.65 -5.91 -19.62
C HIS A 137 -5.52 -7.43 -19.80
N GLY A 138 -6.06 -8.20 -18.86
CA GLY A 138 -5.82 -9.62 -18.76
C GLY A 138 -4.66 -9.94 -17.82
N HIS A 139 -4.60 -11.21 -17.38
CA HIS A 139 -3.58 -11.69 -16.46
C HIS A 139 -2.60 -12.63 -17.20
N PRO A 140 -1.29 -12.53 -16.94
CA PRO A 140 -0.33 -13.51 -17.44
C PRO A 140 -0.65 -14.92 -16.94
N VAL A 141 -0.61 -15.91 -17.82
CA VAL A 141 -0.86 -17.33 -17.45
C VAL A 141 0.39 -18.04 -16.94
N SER A 142 1.57 -17.46 -17.17
CA SER A 142 2.85 -17.97 -16.70
C SER A 142 3.54 -16.92 -15.85
N ARG A 143 4.22 -17.37 -14.80
CA ARG A 143 5.06 -16.54 -13.92
C ARG A 143 6.54 -16.58 -14.30
N CYS A 144 6.87 -17.18 -15.44
CA CYS A 144 8.24 -17.26 -15.95
C CYS A 144 8.29 -16.93 -17.45
N ALA A 145 9.53 -16.81 -17.97
CA ALA A 145 9.78 -16.52 -19.38
C ALA A 145 9.35 -17.65 -20.34
N PHE A 146 9.04 -18.84 -19.82
CA PHE A 146 8.66 -19.99 -20.62
C PHE A 146 7.14 -20.10 -20.72
N LEU A 147 6.66 -20.34 -21.93
CA LEU A 147 5.27 -20.60 -22.25
C LEU A 147 5.19 -21.94 -22.99
N THR A 148 4.32 -22.83 -22.54
CA THR A 148 4.13 -24.11 -23.23
C THR A 148 3.49 -23.89 -24.61
N PRO A 149 3.84 -24.72 -25.62
CA PRO A 149 3.27 -24.60 -26.96
C PRO A 149 1.74 -24.53 -26.93
N GLY A 150 1.17 -23.60 -27.71
CA GLY A 150 -0.28 -23.41 -27.83
C GLY A 150 -0.93 -22.56 -26.73
N ARG A 151 -0.20 -22.12 -25.69
CA ARG A 151 -0.74 -21.17 -24.71
C ARG A 151 -0.53 -19.73 -25.15
N GLN A 152 -1.51 -18.86 -24.84
CA GLN A 152 -1.37 -17.41 -24.95
C GLN A 152 -0.81 -16.85 -23.64
N SER A 153 0.19 -15.96 -23.72
CA SER A 153 0.83 -15.40 -22.52
C SER A 153 -0.14 -14.59 -21.68
N VAL A 154 -0.94 -13.73 -22.32
CA VAL A 154 -2.02 -12.95 -21.69
C VAL A 154 -3.30 -13.17 -22.51
N PRO A 155 -4.18 -14.10 -22.08
CA PRO A 155 -5.47 -14.32 -22.72
C PRO A 155 -6.36 -13.07 -22.68
N GLU A 156 -7.30 -13.00 -23.62
CA GLU A 156 -8.27 -11.90 -23.65
C GLU A 156 -9.15 -11.93 -22.39
N PRO A 157 -9.22 -10.82 -21.62
CA PRO A 157 -10.06 -10.78 -20.43
C PRO A 157 -11.56 -10.77 -20.78
N PRO A 158 -12.43 -11.08 -19.80
CA PRO A 158 -13.87 -10.88 -19.96
C PRO A 158 -14.20 -9.43 -20.35
N ALA A 159 -15.35 -9.24 -21.02
CA ALA A 159 -15.78 -7.91 -21.48
C ALA A 159 -15.80 -6.84 -20.38
N LEU A 160 -16.11 -7.24 -19.13
CA LEU A 160 -15.97 -6.42 -17.92
C LEU A 160 -15.32 -7.29 -16.85
N GLN A 161 -14.11 -6.94 -16.45
CA GLN A 161 -13.25 -7.78 -15.59
C GLN A 161 -13.27 -7.39 -14.11
N GLN A 162 -13.87 -6.24 -13.78
CA GLN A 162 -13.91 -5.70 -12.41
C GLN A 162 -15.35 -5.64 -11.86
N ALA A 163 -15.47 -5.71 -10.54
CA ALA A 163 -16.72 -5.52 -9.81
C ALA A 163 -16.52 -4.46 -8.73
N PHE A 164 -17.42 -3.47 -8.69
CA PHE A 164 -17.39 -2.46 -7.63
C PHE A 164 -17.92 -3.04 -6.32
N GLU A 165 -17.10 -3.06 -5.27
CA GLU A 165 -17.47 -3.59 -3.94
C GLU A 165 -17.86 -2.50 -2.94
N GLY A 166 -17.42 -1.26 -3.16
CA GLY A 166 -17.82 -0.12 -2.35
C GLY A 166 -16.67 0.76 -1.92
N ILE A 167 -17.01 1.98 -1.49
CA ILE A 167 -16.11 2.88 -0.78
C ILE A 167 -16.75 3.17 0.57
N ARG A 168 -16.00 2.94 1.64
CA ARG A 168 -16.49 3.01 3.01
C ARG A 168 -15.69 4.02 3.81
N LEU A 169 -16.38 4.67 4.72
CA LEU A 169 -15.76 5.39 5.82
C LEU A 169 -15.62 4.41 6.98
N CYS A 170 -14.42 4.29 7.53
CA CYS A 170 -14.12 3.39 8.64
C CYS A 170 -13.53 4.17 9.82
N GLU A 171 -13.78 3.67 11.01
CA GLU A 171 -13.05 4.05 12.21
C GLU A 171 -11.81 3.15 12.35
N TRP A 172 -10.68 3.77 12.67
CA TRP A 172 -9.41 3.08 12.90
C TRP A 172 -9.22 2.75 14.38
N ASN A 173 -8.96 1.49 14.69
CA ASN A 173 -8.63 1.03 16.03
C ASN A 173 -7.11 0.88 16.18
N GLU A 174 -6.47 1.94 16.69
CA GLU A 174 -5.02 1.96 16.91
C GLU A 174 -4.54 0.89 17.91
N PRO A 175 -5.20 0.67 19.08
CA PRO A 175 -4.87 -0.46 19.95
C PRO A 175 -4.87 -1.83 19.25
N ALA A 176 -5.88 -2.10 18.42
CA ALA A 176 -5.96 -3.35 17.64
C ALA A 176 -4.81 -3.46 16.64
N TYR A 177 -4.55 -2.39 15.87
CA TYR A 177 -3.46 -2.36 14.90
C TYR A 177 -2.12 -2.65 15.55
N GLN A 178 -1.82 -1.98 16.66
CA GLN A 178 -0.56 -2.14 17.35
C GLN A 178 -0.39 -3.53 17.95
N LEU A 179 -1.44 -4.11 18.54
CA LEU A 179 -1.41 -5.49 19.03
C LEU A 179 -1.18 -6.49 17.89
N TRP A 180 -1.91 -6.31 16.77
CA TRP A 180 -1.75 -7.15 15.60
C TRP A 180 -0.33 -7.08 15.06
N MET A 181 0.24 -5.89 14.90
CA MET A 181 1.62 -5.71 14.41
C MET A 181 2.66 -6.34 15.34
N ASP A 182 2.53 -6.16 16.66
CA ASP A 182 3.41 -6.78 17.66
C ASP A 182 3.37 -8.32 17.57
N ALA A 183 2.16 -8.89 17.49
CA ALA A 183 1.96 -10.33 17.41
C ALA A 183 2.41 -10.91 16.06
N GLU A 184 2.08 -10.25 14.95
CA GLU A 184 2.47 -10.65 13.59
C GLU A 184 3.99 -10.64 13.43
N THR A 185 4.65 -9.63 13.99
CA THR A 185 6.11 -9.52 13.96
C THR A 185 6.76 -10.69 14.70
N LEU A 186 6.29 -11.01 15.91
CA LEU A 186 6.80 -12.14 16.68
C LEU A 186 6.46 -13.48 16.04
N ARG A 187 5.27 -13.63 15.44
CA ARG A 187 4.87 -14.82 14.70
C ARG A 187 5.78 -15.04 13.49
N GLY A 188 6.00 -14.01 12.68
CA GLY A 188 6.94 -14.05 11.56
C GLY A 188 8.36 -14.39 12.01
N LEU A 189 8.84 -13.75 13.08
CA LEU A 189 10.15 -14.02 13.66
C LEU A 189 10.27 -15.48 14.14
N MET A 190 9.22 -16.03 14.76
CA MET A 190 9.20 -17.42 15.23
C MET A 190 9.45 -18.44 14.11
N HIS A 191 9.02 -18.13 12.88
CA HIS A 191 9.29 -18.97 11.70
C HIS A 191 10.72 -18.82 11.18
N GLY A 192 11.37 -17.67 11.40
CA GLY A 192 12.74 -17.40 10.97
C GLY A 192 13.83 -17.82 11.95
N VAL A 193 13.51 -17.98 13.24
CA VAL A 193 14.48 -18.42 14.25
C VAL A 193 14.61 -19.94 14.32
N ARG A 194 15.79 -20.43 14.75
CA ARG A 194 16.03 -21.87 14.93
C ARG A 194 15.02 -22.49 15.90
N ARG A 195 14.43 -23.62 15.48
CA ARG A 195 13.37 -24.33 16.21
C ARG A 195 13.79 -24.89 17.57
N ASP A 196 15.08 -25.12 17.77
CA ASP A 196 15.69 -25.63 19.01
C ASP A 196 16.21 -24.52 19.94
N SER A 197 15.99 -23.25 19.59
CA SER A 197 16.49 -22.12 20.38
C SER A 197 15.56 -21.70 21.52
N LEU A 198 16.14 -21.23 22.63
CA LEU A 198 15.39 -20.59 23.71
C LEU A 198 14.60 -19.37 23.23
N ARG A 199 15.09 -18.69 22.18
CA ARG A 199 14.39 -17.55 21.56
C ARG A 199 13.04 -17.99 20.99
N GLN A 200 13.02 -19.11 20.27
CA GLN A 200 11.80 -19.64 19.66
C GLN A 200 10.80 -20.07 20.74
N VAL A 201 11.26 -20.75 21.80
CA VAL A 201 10.41 -21.15 22.95
C VAL A 201 9.80 -19.95 23.66
N ARG A 202 10.60 -18.91 23.92
CA ARG A 202 10.11 -17.68 24.58
C ARG A 202 9.07 -16.97 23.73
N ILE A 203 9.31 -16.81 22.43
CA ILE A 203 8.34 -16.19 21.51
C ILE A 203 7.02 -16.97 21.53
N GLY A 204 7.07 -18.29 21.37
CA GLY A 204 5.88 -19.14 21.38
C GLY A 204 5.09 -19.00 22.68
N LYS A 205 5.76 -19.10 23.84
CA LYS A 205 5.13 -18.92 25.15
C LYS A 205 4.46 -17.55 25.27
N THR A 206 5.14 -16.48 24.90
CA THR A 206 4.61 -15.12 25.03
C THR A 206 3.42 -14.89 24.08
N LEU A 207 3.43 -15.44 22.86
CA LEU A 207 2.28 -15.41 21.95
C LEU A 207 1.08 -16.18 22.52
N SER A 208 1.30 -17.36 23.11
CA SER A 208 0.26 -18.13 23.80
C SER A 208 -0.35 -17.35 24.96
N GLU A 209 0.47 -16.73 25.81
CA GLU A 209 0.01 -15.93 26.95
C GLU A 209 -0.76 -14.68 26.49
N ALA A 210 -0.23 -13.94 25.52
CA ALA A 210 -0.88 -12.74 24.96
C ALA A 210 -2.23 -13.07 24.32
N SER A 211 -2.31 -14.17 23.58
CA SER A 211 -3.55 -14.61 22.94
C SER A 211 -4.57 -15.18 23.92
N CYS A 212 -4.18 -15.59 25.13
CA CYS A 212 -5.12 -15.91 26.21
C CYS A 212 -5.56 -14.68 27.03
N ALA A 213 -4.79 -13.59 26.97
CA ALA A 213 -5.05 -12.38 27.74
C ALA A 213 -6.02 -11.39 27.06
N VAL A 214 -6.35 -11.61 25.79
CA VAL A 214 -7.23 -10.75 24.99
C VAL A 214 -8.29 -11.61 24.35
N ASP A 215 -9.54 -11.30 24.67
CA ASP A 215 -10.67 -11.84 23.94
C ASP A 215 -10.95 -10.96 22.70
N PRO A 216 -10.71 -11.46 21.47
CA PRO A 216 -10.99 -10.68 20.27
C PRO A 216 -12.49 -10.42 20.06
N GLU A 217 -13.38 -11.13 20.76
CA GLU A 217 -14.84 -10.93 20.68
C GLU A 217 -15.36 -9.95 21.72
N ALA A 218 -14.52 -9.50 22.67
CA ALA A 218 -14.93 -8.60 23.73
C ALA A 218 -15.47 -7.25 23.20
N PRO A 219 -16.31 -6.56 23.98
CA PRO A 219 -16.71 -5.18 23.70
C PRO A 219 -15.50 -4.27 23.51
N THR A 220 -15.60 -3.31 22.60
CA THR A 220 -14.47 -2.47 22.15
C THR A 220 -13.65 -1.86 23.28
N GLU A 221 -14.28 -1.30 24.31
CA GLU A 221 -13.55 -0.69 25.43
C GLU A 221 -12.78 -1.73 26.27
N GLN A 222 -13.33 -2.93 26.42
CA GLN A 222 -12.65 -4.03 27.09
C GLN A 222 -11.49 -4.53 26.26
N PHE A 223 -11.73 -4.79 24.97
CA PHE A 223 -10.71 -5.22 24.02
C PHE A 223 -9.52 -4.24 24.01
N ASP A 224 -9.75 -2.93 23.94
CA ASP A 224 -8.67 -1.93 23.90
C ASP A 224 -7.79 -1.98 25.17
N ARG A 225 -8.42 -2.15 26.35
CA ARG A 225 -7.69 -2.30 27.62
C ARG A 225 -6.88 -3.59 27.66
N GLU A 226 -7.48 -4.70 27.22
CA GLU A 226 -6.82 -6.01 27.15
C GLU A 226 -5.68 -6.00 26.14
N ALA A 227 -5.87 -5.39 24.97
CA ALA A 227 -4.84 -5.21 23.96
C ALA A 227 -3.62 -4.49 24.55
N GLY A 228 -3.82 -3.42 25.32
CA GLY A 228 -2.75 -2.76 26.06
C GLY A 228 -2.01 -3.68 27.04
N LYS A 229 -2.69 -4.64 27.68
CA LYS A 229 -2.06 -5.64 28.55
C LYS A 229 -1.27 -6.69 27.76
N ALA A 230 -1.85 -7.24 26.69
CA ALA A 230 -1.16 -8.21 25.84
C ALA A 230 0.09 -7.61 25.18
N ARG A 231 0.03 -6.37 24.71
CA ARG A 231 1.22 -5.68 24.20
C ARG A 231 2.34 -5.60 25.23
N LYS A 232 2.03 -5.36 26.50
CA LYS A 232 3.03 -5.39 27.59
C LYS A 232 3.62 -6.80 27.79
N LEU A 233 2.85 -7.85 27.57
CA LEU A 233 3.35 -9.24 27.58
C LEU A 233 4.29 -9.49 26.39
N LEU A 234 3.94 -9.01 25.19
CA LEU A 234 4.75 -9.17 23.97
C LEU A 234 6.05 -8.33 23.98
N ALA A 235 6.04 -7.18 24.66
CA ALA A 235 7.12 -6.18 24.60
C ALA A 235 8.52 -6.73 24.96
N PRO A 236 8.73 -7.55 26.01
CA PRO A 236 10.04 -8.12 26.29
C PRO A 236 10.56 -9.04 25.17
N ALA A 237 9.66 -9.75 24.49
CA ALA A 237 10.05 -10.57 23.35
C ALA A 237 10.45 -9.68 22.16
N LEU A 238 9.74 -8.58 21.89
CA LEU A 238 10.08 -7.64 20.82
C LEU A 238 11.40 -6.87 21.09
N ALA A 239 11.63 -6.48 22.33
CA ALA A 239 12.80 -5.68 22.72
C ALA A 239 14.13 -6.46 22.73
N ALA A 240 14.09 -7.78 22.61
CA ALA A 240 15.31 -8.59 22.62
C ALA A 240 16.14 -8.33 21.35
N ILE A 241 17.39 -7.97 21.55
CA ILE A 241 18.37 -7.71 20.50
C ILE A 241 19.31 -8.91 20.28
N ASN A 242 19.97 -8.93 19.13
CA ASN A 242 21.03 -9.89 18.85
C ASN A 242 22.29 -9.59 19.70
N GLY A 243 23.18 -10.57 19.81
CA GLY A 243 24.48 -10.40 20.47
C GLY A 243 25.40 -9.42 19.72
N THR A 244 26.47 -8.96 20.38
CA THR A 244 27.38 -7.93 19.86
C THR A 244 28.19 -8.33 18.63
N THR A 245 28.20 -9.61 18.26
CA THR A 245 28.88 -10.13 17.06
C THR A 245 27.94 -10.26 15.86
N ALA A 246 26.66 -9.93 16.00
CA ALA A 246 25.71 -9.99 14.90
C ALA A 246 25.92 -8.80 13.95
N PRO A 247 25.78 -8.99 12.62
CA PRO A 247 25.87 -7.89 11.67
C PRO A 247 24.72 -6.91 11.85
N GLU A 248 24.99 -5.63 11.58
CA GLU A 248 23.96 -4.62 11.47
C GLU A 248 23.23 -4.76 10.13
N MET A 249 21.90 -4.77 10.17
CA MET A 249 21.05 -4.80 8.98
C MET A 249 20.41 -3.44 8.78
N TYR A 250 20.66 -2.83 7.64
CA TYR A 250 20.01 -1.59 7.21
C TYR A 250 18.86 -1.91 6.27
N CYS A 251 17.68 -1.37 6.59
CA CYS A 251 16.47 -1.56 5.80
C CYS A 251 15.97 -0.22 5.28
N PHE A 252 15.64 -0.17 3.99
CA PHE A 252 14.98 0.96 3.36
C PHE A 252 13.89 0.44 2.42
N GLY A 253 12.84 1.24 2.23
CA GLY A 253 11.84 0.96 1.20
C GLY A 253 12.45 1.15 -0.19
N HIS A 254 12.09 0.27 -1.12
CA HIS A 254 12.41 0.41 -2.53
C HIS A 254 11.20 -0.08 -3.33
N ALA A 255 10.90 0.58 -4.44
CA ALA A 255 9.88 0.12 -5.37
C ALA A 255 10.43 0.14 -6.79
N HIS A 256 10.76 -1.07 -7.25
CA HIS A 256 11.13 -1.30 -8.64
C HIS A 256 9.91 -1.08 -9.54
N ILE A 257 10.06 -0.20 -10.54
CA ILE A 257 9.03 0.04 -11.55
C ILE A 257 9.70 -0.07 -12.92
N ASP A 258 9.36 -1.13 -13.65
CA ASP A 258 9.76 -1.23 -15.05
C ASP A 258 9.12 -0.10 -15.85
N VAL A 259 9.95 0.66 -16.56
CA VAL A 259 9.49 1.80 -17.36
C VAL A 259 8.47 1.36 -18.40
N ALA A 260 8.69 0.20 -19.03
CA ALA A 260 7.72 -0.48 -19.87
C ALA A 260 8.01 -2.00 -19.84
N TRP A 261 7.08 -2.78 -19.29
CA TRP A 261 7.16 -4.24 -19.27
C TRP A 261 5.84 -4.84 -19.75
N LEU A 262 4.96 -5.20 -18.82
CA LEU A 262 3.63 -5.74 -19.14
C LEU A 262 2.58 -4.65 -19.38
N TRP A 263 2.97 -3.37 -19.31
CA TRP A 263 2.08 -2.23 -19.50
C TRP A 263 2.73 -1.13 -20.35
N PRO A 264 1.93 -0.30 -21.04
CA PRO A 264 2.45 0.83 -21.80
C PRO A 264 2.94 1.97 -20.88
N LEU A 265 3.77 2.86 -21.41
CA LEU A 265 4.31 4.03 -20.68
C LEU A 265 3.23 4.87 -19.99
N ALA A 266 2.05 5.00 -20.60
CA ALA A 266 0.93 5.74 -20.02
C ALA A 266 0.48 5.20 -18.65
N GLN A 267 0.73 3.91 -18.38
CA GLN A 267 0.49 3.33 -17.06
C GLN A 267 1.64 3.56 -16.09
N THR A 268 2.87 3.58 -16.57
CA THR A 268 4.04 3.91 -15.74
C THR A 268 3.89 5.27 -15.08
N TYR A 269 3.30 6.26 -15.77
CA TYR A 269 3.04 7.58 -15.17
C TYR A 269 2.15 7.48 -13.92
N ARG A 270 1.09 6.66 -14.00
CA ARG A 270 0.14 6.44 -12.91
C ARG A 270 0.72 5.58 -11.80
N LYS A 271 1.47 4.53 -12.17
CA LYS A 271 2.22 3.69 -11.22
C LYS A 271 3.21 4.51 -10.40
N ASN A 272 3.94 5.43 -11.05
CA ASN A 272 4.85 6.33 -10.34
C ASN A 272 4.09 7.21 -9.34
N ALA A 273 2.98 7.83 -9.76
CA ALA A 273 2.18 8.66 -8.86
C ALA A 273 1.60 7.86 -7.69
N HIS A 274 1.06 6.67 -7.96
CA HIS A 274 0.56 5.73 -6.95
C HIS A 274 1.66 5.40 -5.94
N THR A 275 2.77 4.83 -6.41
CA THR A 275 3.85 4.35 -5.54
C THR A 275 4.50 5.50 -4.78
N PHE A 276 4.81 6.61 -5.44
CA PHE A 276 5.54 7.71 -4.81
C PHE A 276 4.67 8.49 -3.83
N SER A 277 3.37 8.66 -4.13
CA SER A 277 2.46 9.28 -3.17
C SER A 277 2.23 8.41 -1.93
N THR A 278 2.16 7.08 -2.09
CA THR A 278 2.11 6.13 -0.97
C THR A 278 3.37 6.19 -0.11
N ALA A 279 4.56 6.13 -0.73
CA ALA A 279 5.82 6.27 0.00
C ALA A 279 5.91 7.60 0.77
N LEU A 280 5.50 8.71 0.14
CA LEU A 280 5.42 10.01 0.81
C LEU A 280 4.41 10.03 1.97
N ALA A 281 3.25 9.40 1.83
CA ALA A 281 2.27 9.31 2.91
C ALA A 281 2.83 8.52 4.10
N LEU A 282 3.54 7.41 3.83
CA LEU A 282 4.23 6.63 4.86
C LEU A 282 5.33 7.45 5.56
N MET A 283 6.08 8.29 4.84
CA MET A 283 7.11 9.16 5.42
C MET A 283 6.55 10.20 6.40
N GLU A 284 5.33 10.67 6.18
CA GLU A 284 4.67 11.60 7.12
C GLU A 284 4.21 10.88 8.39
N LYS A 285 3.89 9.58 8.30
CA LYS A 285 3.50 8.73 9.46
C LYS A 285 4.70 8.19 10.24
N TYR A 286 5.76 7.76 9.54
CA TYR A 286 6.93 7.10 10.11
C TYR A 286 8.19 7.92 9.80
N ARG A 287 8.71 8.66 10.80
CA ARG A 287 9.82 9.61 10.61
C ARG A 287 11.14 8.93 10.27
N GLU A 288 11.32 7.71 10.73
CA GLU A 288 12.46 6.83 10.48
C GLU A 288 12.42 6.18 9.09
N TYR A 289 11.26 6.14 8.42
CA TYR A 289 11.14 5.53 7.10
C TYR A 289 12.04 6.24 6.09
N ARG A 290 12.80 5.44 5.35
CA ARG A 290 13.66 5.84 4.24
C ARG A 290 13.21 5.09 2.99
N PHE A 291 13.10 5.80 1.87
CA PHE A 291 12.75 5.22 0.58
C PHE A 291 13.80 5.57 -0.45
N LEU A 292 14.24 4.57 -1.21
CA LEU A 292 15.20 4.71 -2.31
C LEU A 292 14.48 4.60 -3.64
N GLN A 293 14.87 5.43 -4.61
CA GLN A 293 14.48 5.26 -6.00
C GLN A 293 15.62 5.65 -6.96
N SER A 294 15.85 4.78 -7.95
CA SER A 294 17.05 4.66 -8.78
C SER A 294 16.99 5.38 -10.14
N GLN A 295 15.79 5.46 -10.74
CA GLN A 295 15.63 5.82 -12.15
C GLN A 295 15.26 7.29 -12.36
N ALA A 296 16.12 8.10 -12.99
CA ALA A 296 15.86 9.51 -13.28
C ALA A 296 14.58 9.73 -14.12
N GLN A 297 14.34 8.85 -15.10
CA GLN A 297 13.16 8.92 -15.99
C GLN A 297 11.84 8.90 -15.23
N LEU A 298 11.74 8.15 -14.13
CA LEU A 298 10.51 8.08 -13.34
C LEU A 298 10.23 9.42 -12.65
N TYR A 299 11.28 10.11 -12.19
CA TYR A 299 11.15 11.46 -11.63
C TYR A 299 10.75 12.47 -12.69
N ASP A 300 11.29 12.37 -13.91
CA ASP A 300 10.92 13.25 -15.02
C ASP A 300 9.44 13.10 -15.39
N TYR A 301 8.94 11.86 -15.48
CA TYR A 301 7.52 11.60 -15.67
C TYR A 301 6.65 12.20 -14.55
N VAL A 302 7.04 12.03 -13.29
CA VAL A 302 6.26 12.58 -12.17
C VAL A 302 6.34 14.10 -12.13
N LYS A 303 7.48 14.69 -12.47
CA LYS A 303 7.64 16.15 -12.61
C LYS A 303 6.68 16.72 -13.66
N ALA A 304 6.53 16.03 -14.80
CA ALA A 304 5.66 16.47 -15.88
C ALA A 304 4.17 16.22 -15.58
N GLN A 305 3.82 15.04 -15.07
CA GLN A 305 2.43 14.59 -14.96
C GLN A 305 1.79 14.91 -13.59
N TYR A 306 2.59 14.95 -12.53
CA TYR A 306 2.15 15.14 -11.13
C TYR A 306 3.08 16.09 -10.37
N PRO A 307 3.16 17.38 -10.77
CA PRO A 307 4.13 18.33 -10.22
C PRO A 307 4.04 18.52 -8.70
N ASP A 308 2.85 18.39 -8.10
CA ASP A 308 2.66 18.44 -6.64
C ASP A 308 3.34 17.27 -5.92
N VAL A 309 3.27 16.07 -6.51
CA VAL A 309 3.96 14.88 -5.98
C VAL A 309 5.47 15.08 -6.11
N TYR A 310 5.96 15.57 -7.26
CA TYR A 310 7.37 15.88 -7.45
C TYR A 310 7.89 16.93 -6.46
N ALA A 311 7.11 17.98 -6.17
CA ALA A 311 7.46 18.97 -5.16
C ALA A 311 7.58 18.36 -3.75
N ARG A 312 6.70 17.42 -3.41
CA ARG A 312 6.78 16.66 -2.14
C ARG A 312 7.99 15.73 -2.10
N ILE A 313 8.33 15.05 -3.21
CA ILE A 313 9.56 14.26 -3.34
C ILE A 313 10.78 15.15 -3.04
N ARG A 314 10.91 16.32 -3.69
CA ARG A 314 12.04 17.24 -3.43
C ARG A 314 12.12 17.68 -1.97
N LYS A 315 10.99 17.88 -1.28
CA LYS A 315 10.97 18.15 0.16
C LYS A 315 11.49 16.95 0.95
N ALA A 316 11.02 15.73 0.64
CA ALA A 316 11.47 14.51 1.30
C ALA A 316 12.96 14.21 1.08
N VAL A 317 13.50 14.53 -0.10
CA VAL A 317 14.94 14.46 -0.40
C VAL A 317 15.72 15.39 0.52
N ARG A 318 15.30 16.67 0.65
CA ARG A 318 15.94 17.62 1.57
C ARG A 318 15.85 17.20 3.04
N ARG A 319 14.81 16.46 3.43
CA ARG A 319 14.66 15.87 4.78
C ARG A 319 15.50 14.60 4.97
N GLY A 320 16.14 14.08 3.92
CA GLY A 320 16.90 12.84 3.97
C GLY A 320 16.05 11.58 4.08
N GLN A 321 14.73 11.66 3.87
CA GLN A 321 13.83 10.50 3.87
C GLN A 321 13.74 9.83 2.50
N TRP A 322 13.91 10.62 1.44
CA TRP A 322 13.92 10.13 0.07
C TRP A 322 15.36 10.10 -0.46
N ILE A 323 15.87 8.91 -0.71
CA ILE A 323 17.21 8.65 -1.19
C ILE A 323 17.15 8.53 -2.71
N VAL A 324 17.85 9.42 -3.38
CA VAL A 324 18.04 9.38 -4.83
C VAL A 324 19.35 8.65 -5.08
N GLU A 325 19.31 7.50 -5.75
CA GLU A 325 20.47 6.64 -5.95
C GLU A 325 20.56 6.13 -7.40
N GLY A 326 21.62 5.38 -7.73
CA GLY A 326 21.82 4.75 -9.03
C GLY A 326 22.58 5.67 -9.98
N GLY A 327 21.91 6.68 -10.51
CA GLY A 327 22.52 7.69 -11.38
C GLY A 327 22.42 7.44 -12.88
N MET A 328 21.80 6.33 -13.30
CA MET A 328 21.39 6.14 -14.69
C MET A 328 20.05 6.82 -14.99
N TRP A 329 19.75 7.04 -16.27
CA TRP A 329 18.47 7.60 -16.70
C TRP A 329 17.33 6.60 -16.52
N VAL A 330 17.56 5.34 -16.90
CA VAL A 330 16.73 4.17 -16.59
C VAL A 330 17.62 3.04 -16.07
N GLU A 331 17.04 1.99 -15.49
CA GLU A 331 17.77 0.75 -15.19
C GLU A 331 18.02 -0.03 -16.49
N ALA A 332 19.02 0.41 -17.25
CA ALA A 332 19.33 -0.10 -18.57
C ALA A 332 19.97 -1.51 -18.52
N ASP A 333 19.67 -2.32 -19.54
CA ASP A 333 20.41 -3.57 -19.76
C ASP A 333 21.88 -3.26 -20.08
N THR A 334 22.80 -4.00 -19.46
CA THR A 334 24.25 -3.76 -19.56
C THR A 334 24.97 -4.72 -20.50
N ASN A 335 24.27 -5.65 -21.13
CA ASN A 335 24.84 -6.61 -22.09
C ASN A 335 24.63 -6.16 -23.54
N ILE A 336 23.43 -5.68 -23.85
CA ILE A 336 23.04 -5.22 -25.19
C ILE A 336 23.46 -3.77 -25.42
N SER A 337 23.43 -2.95 -24.36
CA SER A 337 23.80 -1.54 -24.47
C SER A 337 25.29 -1.37 -24.78
N GLY A 338 25.60 -0.70 -25.89
CA GLY A 338 26.98 -0.30 -26.20
C GLY A 338 27.52 0.72 -25.18
N GLY A 339 28.85 0.88 -25.15
CA GLY A 339 29.54 1.76 -24.20
C GLY A 339 29.01 3.20 -24.20
N GLU A 340 28.81 3.80 -25.38
CA GLU A 340 28.24 5.16 -25.48
C GLU A 340 26.81 5.23 -24.90
N GLY A 341 25.99 4.18 -25.10
CA GLY A 341 24.66 4.10 -24.52
C GLY A 341 24.70 4.16 -22.99
N LEU A 342 25.59 3.38 -22.37
CA LEU A 342 25.79 3.39 -20.91
C LEU A 342 26.38 4.71 -20.40
N ILE A 343 27.31 5.33 -21.14
CA ILE A 343 27.82 6.66 -20.81
C ILE A 343 26.68 7.68 -20.79
N ARG A 344 25.79 7.65 -21.78
CA ARG A 344 24.62 8.55 -21.84
C ARG A 344 23.63 8.31 -20.71
N GLN A 345 23.41 7.06 -20.32
CA GLN A 345 22.59 6.73 -19.14
C GLN A 345 23.09 7.48 -17.90
N PHE A 346 24.38 7.38 -17.59
CA PHE A 346 24.96 8.06 -16.44
C PHE A 346 25.04 9.57 -16.61
N LEU A 347 25.37 10.07 -17.80
CA LEU A 347 25.45 11.49 -18.07
C LEU A 347 24.11 12.17 -17.80
N TYR A 348 23.03 11.68 -18.43
CA TYR A 348 21.70 12.26 -18.28
C TYR A 348 21.11 12.03 -16.90
N GLY A 349 21.27 10.84 -16.31
CA GLY A 349 20.78 10.54 -14.97
C GLY A 349 21.42 11.43 -13.90
N LYS A 350 22.76 11.55 -13.91
CA LYS A 350 23.48 12.41 -12.95
C LYS A 350 23.22 13.90 -13.19
N GLU A 351 23.09 14.33 -14.43
CA GLU A 351 22.73 15.71 -14.73
C GLU A 351 21.34 16.09 -14.19
N PHE A 352 20.36 15.19 -14.33
CA PHE A 352 19.03 15.40 -13.78
C PHE A 352 19.05 15.50 -12.26
N PHE A 353 19.74 14.59 -11.56
CA PHE A 353 19.77 14.57 -10.10
C PHE A 353 20.53 15.74 -9.46
N ARG A 354 21.44 16.38 -10.20
CA ARG A 354 22.15 17.59 -9.73
C ARG A 354 21.28 18.85 -9.73
N ARG A 355 20.16 18.85 -10.47
CA ARG A 355 19.23 19.97 -10.61
C ARG A 355 18.04 19.82 -9.65
#